data_AF-A0A8K0KQP1-F1
#
_entry.id   AF-A0A8K0KQP1-F1
#
_cell.length_a   1.000
_cell.length_b   1.000
_cell.length_c   1.000
_cell.angle_alpha   90.00
_cell.angle_beta   90.00
_cell.angle_gamma   90.00
#
_symmetry.space_group_name_H-M   'P 1'
#
loop_
_entity.id
_entity.type
_entity.pdbx_description
1 polymer ?
#
loop_
_entity_poly.entity_id
_entity_poly.type
_entity_poly.pdbx_seq_one_letter_code
_entity_poly.pdbx_strand_id
1 'polypeptide(L)'
;MVNREPYVSTADLANQINETAEEFYERCHFVMKKIVEDTGKGGKGGNVLVVAHAANLDTCTRQLTGSLPRSSDEMRRFCQRVPYCSVAMVSEIVPQSVGDGKRTEESSWKLSEPPFPPLTHSPNLRFDWKVLLS
;
A
#
# COMPACT_ATOMS: atom_id res chain seq x y z
N MET A 1 -3.55 26.37 -4.33
CA MET A 1 -3.01 25.01 -4.60
C MET A 1 -1.90 24.80 -3.58
N VAL A 2 -2.00 23.83 -2.67
CA VAL A 2 -0.92 23.56 -1.71
C VAL A 2 0.22 22.91 -2.49
N ASN A 3 1.39 23.52 -2.51
CA ASN A 3 2.54 22.96 -3.22
C ASN A 3 3.04 21.74 -2.41
N ARG A 4 2.76 20.53 -2.91
CA ARG A 4 3.20 19.29 -2.28
C ARG A 4 4.39 18.75 -3.06
N GLU A 5 5.52 18.66 -2.39
CA GLU A 5 6.73 18.07 -2.95
C GLU A 5 6.70 16.54 -2.77
N PRO A 6 7.16 15.76 -3.75
CA PRO A 6 7.25 14.31 -3.62
C PRO A 6 8.35 13.90 -2.64
N TYR A 7 8.14 12.82 -1.88
CA TYR A 7 9.16 12.30 -0.95
C TYR A 7 10.38 11.70 -1.66
N VAL A 8 10.24 11.31 -2.92
CA VAL A 8 11.33 10.87 -3.78
C VAL A 8 11.35 11.81 -4.98
N SER A 9 12.49 12.47 -5.22
CA SER A 9 12.59 13.41 -6.33
C SER A 9 12.55 12.69 -7.68
N THR A 10 12.16 13.41 -8.73
CA THR A 10 12.18 12.87 -10.10
C THR A 10 13.59 12.52 -10.55
N ALA A 11 14.61 13.26 -10.08
CA ALA A 11 16.01 12.97 -10.36
C ALA A 11 16.47 11.66 -9.70
N ASP A 12 16.09 11.43 -8.44
CA ASP A 12 16.41 10.18 -7.75
C ASP A 12 15.74 8.99 -8.42
N LEU A 13 14.47 9.14 -8.81
CA LEU A 13 13.73 8.10 -9.52
C LEU A 13 14.32 7.80 -10.90
N ALA A 14 14.83 8.82 -11.61
CA ALA A 14 15.50 8.64 -12.89
C ALA A 14 16.79 7.81 -12.77
N ASN A 15 17.48 7.88 -11.63
CA ASN A 15 18.65 7.04 -11.34
C ASN A 15 18.27 5.60 -10.96
N GLN A 16 16.99 5.31 -10.75
CA GLN A 16 16.45 4.01 -10.29
C GLN A 16 15.58 3.33 -11.35
N ILE A 17 15.70 3.69 -12.62
CA ILE A 17 14.88 3.11 -13.72
C ILE A 17 15.02 1.57 -13.81
N ASN A 18 16.18 1.04 -13.43
CA ASN A 18 16.47 -0.40 -13.43
C ASN A 18 16.47 -1.00 -12.02
N GLU A 19 15.66 -0.47 -11.11
CA GLU A 19 15.54 -1.01 -9.75
C GLU A 19 15.12 -2.49 -9.76
N THR A 20 15.73 -3.26 -8.86
CA THR A 20 15.31 -4.62 -8.50
C THR A 20 13.97 -4.59 -7.77
N ALA A 21 13.32 -5.76 -7.63
CA ALA A 21 12.09 -5.84 -6.85
C ALA A 21 12.33 -5.41 -5.41
N GLU A 22 13.43 -5.85 -4.80
CA GLU A 22 13.81 -5.53 -3.44
C GLU A 22 14.00 -4.00 -3.25
N GLU A 23 14.68 -3.33 -4.18
CA GLU A 23 14.82 -1.86 -4.15
C GLU A 23 13.46 -1.15 -4.30
N PHE A 24 12.57 -1.69 -5.15
CA PHE A 24 11.21 -1.17 -5.29
C PHE A 24 10.40 -1.30 -3.98
N TYR A 25 10.54 -2.43 -3.27
CA TYR A 25 9.95 -2.63 -1.93
C TYR A 25 10.49 -1.59 -0.94
N GLU A 26 11.82 -1.41 -0.87
CA GLU A 26 12.45 -0.45 0.05
C GLU A 26 11.99 0.98 -0.21
N ARG A 27 11.90 1.40 -1.48
CA ARG A 27 11.41 2.72 -1.86
C ARG A 27 9.95 2.93 -1.46
N CYS A 28 9.10 1.93 -1.70
CA CYS A 28 7.69 1.99 -1.28
C CYS A 28 7.56 2.07 0.24
N HIS A 29 8.34 1.28 0.97
CA HIS A 29 8.35 1.28 2.42
C HIS A 29 8.84 2.62 3.00
N PHE A 30 9.89 3.20 2.42
CA PHE A 30 10.38 4.54 2.78
C PHE A 30 9.28 5.60 2.64
N VAL A 31 8.61 5.65 1.49
CA VAL A 31 7.52 6.60 1.24
C VAL A 31 6.37 6.40 2.23
N MET A 32 5.99 5.15 2.51
CA MET A 32 4.93 4.87 3.47
C MET A 32 5.26 5.32 4.89
N LYS A 33 6.49 5.10 5.36
CA LYS A 33 6.93 5.61 6.66
C LYS A 33 6.81 7.13 6.74
N LYS A 34 7.24 7.84 5.69
CA LYS A 34 7.13 9.30 5.63
C LYS A 34 5.69 9.79 5.66
N ILE A 35 4.78 9.13 4.93
CA ILE A 35 3.35 9.45 4.94
C ILE A 35 2.74 9.28 6.33
N VAL A 36 3.03 8.16 7.00
CA VAL A 36 2.54 7.87 8.36
C VAL A 36 3.09 8.87 9.37
N GLU A 37 4.41 9.09 9.37
CA GLU A 37 5.09 10.07 10.22
C GLU A 37 4.49 11.47 10.06
N ASP A 38 4.33 11.93 8.82
CA ASP A 38 3.80 13.27 8.53
C ASP A 38 2.32 13.42 8.90
N THR A 39 1.53 12.36 8.76
CA THR A 39 0.11 12.36 9.17
C THR A 39 -0.02 12.37 10.70
N GLY A 40 0.90 11.72 11.42
CA GLY A 40 0.95 11.72 12.89
C GLY A 40 1.44 13.04 13.49
N LYS A 41 2.14 13.90 12.73
CA LYS A 41 2.70 15.16 13.23
C LYS A 41 1.65 16.06 13.87
N GLY A 42 2.00 16.64 15.02
CA GLY A 42 1.14 17.59 15.75
C GLY A 42 -0.08 16.96 16.40
N GLY A 43 -0.08 15.63 16.62
CA GLY A 43 -1.13 14.93 17.36
C GLY A 43 -2.47 14.82 16.62
N LYS A 44 -2.51 15.11 15.32
CA LYS A 44 -3.74 15.10 14.52
C LYS A 44 -4.13 13.69 14.08
N GLY A 45 -3.13 12.84 13.76
CA GLY A 45 -3.34 11.44 13.36
C GLY A 45 -4.40 11.26 12.26
N GLY A 46 -4.93 10.05 12.15
CA GLY A 46 -6.08 9.74 11.30
C GLY A 46 -5.80 8.73 10.20
N ASN A 47 -6.78 8.58 9.31
CA ASN A 47 -6.75 7.58 8.25
C ASN A 47 -6.08 8.14 6.99
N VAL A 48 -5.24 7.32 6.35
CA VAL A 48 -4.59 7.63 5.07
C VAL A 48 -5.13 6.68 4.00
N LEU A 49 -5.61 7.22 2.89
CA LEU A 49 -5.93 6.43 1.69
C LEU A 49 -4.81 6.57 0.67
N VAL A 50 -4.17 5.45 0.32
CA VAL A 50 -3.16 5.37 -0.74
C VAL A 50 -3.77 4.71 -1.96
N VAL A 51 -3.87 5.44 -3.06
CA VAL A 51 -4.37 4.93 -4.35
C VAL A 51 -3.19 4.76 -5.29
N ALA A 52 -2.92 3.51 -5.68
CA ALA A 52 -1.76 3.16 -6.50
C ALA A 52 -2.05 1.88 -7.33
N HIS A 53 -1.07 1.00 -7.48
CA HIS A 53 -1.18 -0.21 -8.29
C HIS A 53 -1.35 -1.48 -7.46
N ALA A 54 -1.66 -2.59 -8.13
CA ALA A 54 -1.79 -3.91 -7.51
C ALA A 54 -0.58 -4.27 -6.62
N ALA A 55 0.63 -3.99 -7.09
CA ALA A 55 1.87 -4.24 -6.34
C ALA A 55 1.90 -3.49 -4.99
N ASN A 56 1.34 -2.28 -4.95
CA ASN A 56 1.38 -1.42 -3.77
C ASN A 56 0.54 -1.94 -2.60
N LEU A 57 -0.46 -2.79 -2.85
CA LEU A 57 -1.15 -3.47 -1.75
C LEU A 57 -0.19 -4.29 -0.90
N ASP A 58 0.86 -4.84 -1.50
CA ASP A 58 1.89 -5.57 -0.79
C ASP A 58 3.09 -4.69 -0.44
N THR A 59 3.67 -3.96 -1.40
CA THR A 59 4.91 -3.19 -1.13
C THR A 59 4.72 -2.11 -0.08
N CYS A 60 3.53 -1.50 0.00
CA CYS A 60 3.24 -0.47 1.02
C CYS A 60 2.89 -1.05 2.40
N THR A 61 2.54 -2.34 2.51
CA THR A 61 2.02 -2.92 3.77
C THR A 61 2.96 -3.96 4.38
N ARG A 62 3.70 -4.70 3.54
CA ARG A 62 4.50 -5.85 3.95
C ARG A 62 5.56 -5.49 4.99
N GLN A 63 6.46 -4.58 4.65
CA GLN A 63 7.51 -4.12 5.57
C GLN A 63 6.95 -3.30 6.73
N LEU A 64 5.84 -2.58 6.51
CA LEU A 64 5.16 -1.85 7.59
C LEU A 64 4.70 -2.82 8.70
N THR A 65 4.19 -3.99 8.32
CA THR A 65 3.79 -5.08 9.24
C THR A 65 4.95 -6.00 9.67
N GLY A 66 6.21 -5.64 9.40
CA GLY A 66 7.40 -6.40 9.81
C GLY A 66 7.74 -7.62 8.95
N SER A 67 7.09 -7.80 7.79
CA SER A 67 7.43 -8.86 6.85
C SER A 67 8.53 -8.43 5.86
N LEU A 68 9.39 -9.37 5.45
CA LEU A 68 10.45 -9.13 4.46
C LEU A 68 9.90 -8.92 3.04
N PRO A 69 10.58 -8.14 2.18
CA PRO A 69 10.27 -8.03 0.74
C PRO A 69 10.09 -9.38 0.05
N ARG A 70 9.27 -9.41 -1.01
CA ARG A 70 9.15 -10.59 -1.87
C ARG A 70 10.16 -10.52 -3.01
N SER A 71 10.52 -11.69 -3.52
CA SER A 71 11.22 -11.78 -4.80
C SER A 71 10.34 -11.30 -5.96
N SER A 72 10.97 -10.94 -7.09
CA SER A 72 10.27 -10.51 -8.32
C SER A 72 9.17 -11.47 -8.78
N ASP A 73 9.43 -12.78 -8.71
CA ASP A 73 8.48 -13.80 -9.15
C ASP A 73 7.26 -13.92 -8.23
N GLU A 74 7.46 -13.83 -6.92
CA GLU A 74 6.38 -13.86 -5.94
C GLU A 74 5.52 -12.59 -6.04
N MET A 75 6.15 -11.42 -6.23
CA MET A 75 5.44 -10.17 -6.48
C MET A 75 4.58 -10.27 -7.74
N ARG A 76 5.13 -10.80 -8.84
CA ARG A 76 4.38 -11.01 -10.09
C ARG A 76 3.15 -11.91 -9.88
N ARG A 77 3.32 -13.05 -9.20
CA ARG A 77 2.22 -13.98 -8.87
C ARG A 77 1.20 -13.36 -7.92
N PHE A 78 1.63 -12.45 -7.04
CA PHE A 78 0.73 -11.69 -6.20
C PHE A 78 -0.12 -10.72 -7.04
N CYS A 79 0.50 -9.88 -7.87
CA CYS A 79 -0.19 -8.88 -8.69
C CYS A 79 -1.25 -9.51 -9.61
N GLN A 80 -0.99 -10.69 -10.18
CA GLN A 80 -1.94 -11.41 -11.04
C GLN A 80 -3.25 -11.80 -10.34
N ARG A 81 -3.26 -11.85 -9.00
CA ARG A 81 -4.42 -12.24 -8.19
C ARG A 81 -5.16 -11.05 -7.59
N VAL A 82 -4.78 -9.82 -7.92
CA VAL A 82 -5.37 -8.59 -7.37
C VAL A 82 -6.34 -7.98 -8.40
N PRO A 83 -7.67 -8.08 -8.18
CA PRO A 83 -8.65 -7.36 -8.98
C PRO A 83 -8.54 -5.84 -8.86
N TYR A 84 -9.18 -5.13 -9.79
CA TYR A 84 -9.34 -3.68 -9.68
C TYR A 84 -10.06 -3.29 -8.39
N CYS A 85 -9.64 -2.15 -7.83
CA CYS A 85 -10.20 -1.59 -6.59
C CYS A 85 -10.10 -2.54 -5.37
N SER A 86 -9.17 -3.49 -5.38
CA SER A 86 -8.82 -4.26 -4.18
C SER A 86 -8.22 -3.34 -3.13
N VAL A 87 -8.57 -3.57 -1.86
CA VAL A 87 -8.12 -2.73 -0.74
C VAL A 87 -7.48 -3.61 0.33
N ALA A 88 -6.32 -3.15 0.83
CA ALA A 88 -5.69 -3.66 2.04
C ALA A 88 -5.75 -2.58 3.12
N MET A 89 -6.17 -2.95 4.33
CA MET A 89 -6.19 -2.05 5.47
C MET A 89 -5.09 -2.46 6.46
N VAL A 90 -4.29 -1.48 6.90
CA VAL A 90 -3.30 -1.67 7.95
C VAL A 90 -3.62 -0.70 9.07
N SER A 91 -3.65 -1.21 10.30
CA SER A 91 -3.97 -0.44 11.50
C SER A 91 -2.78 -0.44 12.45
N GLU A 92 -2.51 0.71 13.06
CA GLU A 92 -1.53 0.84 14.13
C GLU A 92 -2.11 0.25 15.43
N ILE A 93 -1.34 -0.64 16.06
CA ILE A 93 -1.59 -1.18 17.39
C ILE A 93 -0.75 -0.34 18.34
N VAL A 94 -1.43 0.52 19.11
CA VAL A 94 -0.81 1.28 20.19
C VAL A 94 -0.83 0.41 21.44
N PRO A 95 0.33 -0.04 21.94
CA PRO A 95 0.37 -0.79 23.19
C PRO A 95 -0.14 0.10 24.32
N GLN A 96 -1.10 -0.41 25.09
CA GLN A 96 -1.57 0.27 26.29
C GLN A 96 -0.41 0.35 27.27
N SER A 97 -0.12 1.54 27.79
CA SER A 97 0.89 1.72 28.82
C SER A 97 0.48 0.94 30.06
N VAL A 98 1.07 -0.25 30.26
CA VAL A 98 0.96 -0.98 31.52
C VAL A 98 1.74 -0.16 32.55
N GLY A 99 1.08 0.24 33.63
CA GLY A 99 1.52 1.24 34.61
C GLY A 99 2.80 0.94 35.40
N ASP A 100 3.61 -0.04 34.98
CA ASP A 100 4.79 -0.51 35.69
C ASP A 100 6.06 -0.30 34.87
N GLY A 101 6.42 0.97 34.63
CA GLY A 101 7.80 1.46 34.43
C GLY A 101 8.76 0.73 33.48
N LYS A 102 8.30 -0.19 32.63
CA LYS A 102 9.15 -1.13 31.89
C LYS A 102 8.70 -1.22 30.44
N ARG A 103 9.53 -0.62 29.59
CA ARG A 103 9.56 -0.67 28.11
C ARG A 103 8.20 -0.39 27.44
N THR A 104 8.00 0.87 27.04
CA THR A 104 7.06 1.22 25.97
C THR A 104 7.33 0.31 24.77
N GLU A 105 6.43 -0.65 24.52
CA GLU A 105 6.45 -1.38 23.26
C GLU A 105 6.28 -0.37 22.12
N GLU A 106 7.07 -0.52 21.06
CA GLU A 106 6.93 0.32 19.87
C GLU A 106 5.57 0.00 19.21
N SER A 107 4.90 1.03 18.69
CA SER A 107 3.68 0.88 17.91
C SER A 107 3.91 -0.12 16.77
N SER A 108 3.09 -1.17 16.69
CA SER A 108 3.20 -2.17 15.63
C SER A 108 2.06 -2.02 14.63
N TRP A 109 2.27 -2.40 13.38
CA TRP A 109 1.24 -2.33 12.34
C TRP A 109 0.72 -3.72 12.02
N LYS A 110 -0.60 -3.84 11.82
CA LYS A 110 -1.25 -5.11 11.51
C LYS A 110 -2.25 -4.97 10.38
N LEU A 111 -2.26 -5.96 9.47
CA LEU A 111 -3.32 -6.12 8.47
C LEU A 111 -4.66 -6.39 9.16
N SER A 112 -5.65 -5.61 8.78
CA SER A 112 -7.03 -5.69 9.29
C SER A 112 -8.00 -5.85 8.13
N GLU A 113 -9.21 -6.32 8.43
CA GLU A 113 -10.29 -6.39 7.44
C GLU A 113 -10.74 -4.96 7.07
N PRO A 114 -10.86 -4.61 5.78
CA PRO A 114 -11.42 -3.32 5.36
C PRO A 114 -12.86 -3.14 5.87
N PRO A 115 -13.30 -1.91 6.19
CA PRO A 115 -14.63 -1.66 6.77
C PRO A 115 -15.79 -1.73 5.76
N PHE A 116 -15.55 -2.32 4.58
CA PHE A 116 -16.51 -2.45 3.49
C PHE A 116 -16.27 -3.75 2.71
N PRO A 117 -17.32 -4.31 2.08
CA PRO A 117 -17.21 -5.55 1.34
C PRO A 117 -16.37 -5.39 0.05
N PRO A 118 -15.79 -6.48 -0.48
CA PRO A 118 -15.09 -6.47 -1.76
C PRO A 118 -16.03 -6.20 -2.93
N LEU A 119 -15.51 -5.58 -3.98
CA LEU A 119 -16.25 -5.31 -5.22
C LEU A 119 -16.01 -6.43 -6.25
N THR A 120 -17.10 -7.01 -6.77
CA THR A 120 -17.05 -7.99 -7.87
C THR A 120 -18.11 -7.64 -8.90
N HIS A 121 -17.78 -7.74 -10.19
CA HIS A 121 -18.72 -7.59 -11.31
C HIS A 121 -18.34 -8.56 -12.44
N SER A 122 -19.33 -9.02 -13.20
CA SER A 122 -19.12 -9.94 -14.32
C SER A 122 -18.47 -9.25 -15.53
N PRO A 123 -17.78 -9.95 -16.43
CA PRO A 123 -17.31 -9.35 -17.68
C PRO A 123 -18.49 -8.78 -18.49
N ASN A 124 -18.35 -7.55 -18.99
CA ASN A 124 -19.30 -6.99 -19.95
C ASN A 124 -18.74 -7.16 -21.36
N LEU A 125 -19.17 -8.24 -22.03
CA LEU A 125 -18.69 -8.57 -23.36
C LEU A 125 -19.20 -7.55 -24.39
N ARG A 126 -18.33 -7.20 -25.34
CA ARG A 126 -18.71 -6.32 -26.43
C ARG A 126 -19.77 -7.02 -27.29
N PHE A 127 -20.94 -6.39 -27.42
CA PHE A 127 -21.97 -6.82 -28.35
C PHE A 127 -21.55 -6.50 -29.80
N ASP A 128 -21.60 -7.50 -30.68
CA ASP A 128 -21.51 -7.28 -32.13
C ASP A 128 -22.92 -7.13 -32.69
N TRP A 129 -23.30 -5.91 -33.06
CA TRP A 129 -24.63 -5.63 -33.59
C TRP A 129 -24.88 -6.24 -34.98
N LYS A 130 -23.82 -6.60 -35.72
CA LYS A 130 -23.95 -7.20 -37.06
C LYS A 130 -24.65 -8.56 -37.03
N VAL A 131 -24.73 -9.21 -35.87
CA VAL A 131 -25.49 -10.46 -35.68
C VAL A 131 -26.99 -10.28 -35.95
N LEU A 132 -27.50 -9.05 -35.90
CA LEU A 132 -28.90 -8.74 -36.18
C LEU A 132 -29.19 -8.51 -37.67
N LEU A 133 -28.16 -8.48 -38.52
CA LEU A 133 -28.30 -8.29 -39.97
C LEU A 133 -28.48 -9.62 -40.74
N SER A 134 -28.52 -10.75 -40.04
CA SER A 134 -28.74 -12.08 -40.63
C SER A 134 -30.22 -12.37 -40.86
#